data_AF-A0A0G4I8Q0-F1
#
_entry.id   AF-A0A0G4I8Q0-F1
#
_cell.length_a   1.000
_cell.length_b   1.000
_cell.length_c   1.000
_cell.angle_alpha   90.00
_cell.angle_beta   90.00
_cell.angle_gamma   90.00
#
_symmetry.space_group_name_H-M   'P 1'
#
loop_
_entity.id
_entity.type
_entity.pdbx_description
1 polymer ?
#
loop_
_entity_poly.entity_id
_entity_poly.type
_entity_poly.pdbx_seq_one_letter_code
_entity_poly.pdbx_strand_id
1 'polypeptide(L)'
;MEKAPGGSQWERALEVFEQMKRRGVEPNTVTFRALISAMEKAPGGSQWERALEVFEQFKRRGVEPNTVTFNALISAMEKAPGGSQ
;
A
#
# COMPACT_ATOMS: atom_id res chain seq x y z
N MET A 1 -18.67 -17.25 10.31
CA MET A 1 -18.11 -16.21 9.42
C MET A 1 -16.82 -16.75 8.84
N GLU A 2 -16.87 -17.18 7.59
CA GLU A 2 -15.73 -17.72 6.85
C GLU A 2 -14.76 -16.56 6.59
N LYS A 3 -13.61 -16.55 7.26
CA LYS A 3 -12.55 -15.58 6.94
C LYS A 3 -12.02 -15.96 5.56
N ALA A 4 -12.09 -15.02 4.62
CA ALA A 4 -11.53 -15.19 3.28
C ALA A 4 -10.08 -15.72 3.37
N PRO A 5 -9.66 -16.61 2.44
CA PRO A 5 -8.31 -17.19 2.45
C PRO A 5 -7.28 -16.08 2.57
N GLY A 6 -6.41 -16.21 3.57
CA GLY A 6 -5.55 -15.14 4.08
C GLY A 6 -4.65 -14.53 3.00
N GLY A 7 -5.03 -13.36 2.51
CA GLY A 7 -4.25 -12.53 1.60
C GLY A 7 -4.98 -11.22 1.32
N SER A 8 -4.24 -10.15 1.05
CA SER A 8 -4.85 -8.90 0.57
C SER A 8 -5.18 -8.99 -0.93
N GLN A 9 -6.13 -8.16 -1.39
CA GLN A 9 -6.39 -7.91 -2.82
C GLN A 9 -5.73 -6.59 -3.24
N TRP A 10 -4.41 -6.50 -3.11
CA TRP A 10 -3.67 -5.25 -3.30
C TRP A 10 -3.73 -4.75 -4.75
N GLU A 11 -3.80 -5.63 -5.75
CA GLU A 11 -3.97 -5.27 -7.15
C GLU A 11 -5.31 -4.55 -7.35
N ARG A 12 -6.39 -5.13 -6.80
CA ARG A 12 -7.72 -4.53 -6.86
C ARG A 12 -7.80 -3.22 -6.09
N ALA A 13 -7.05 -3.09 -5.00
CA ALA A 13 -6.94 -1.83 -4.27
C ALA A 13 -6.28 -0.73 -5.12
N LEU A 14 -5.22 -1.07 -5.89
CA LEU A 14 -4.59 -0.15 -6.84
C LEU A 14 -5.52 0.22 -8.00
N GLU A 15 -6.30 -0.72 -8.53
CA GLU A 15 -7.29 -0.42 -9.57
C GLU A 15 -8.33 0.60 -9.09
N VAL A 16 -8.85 0.42 -7.87
CA VAL A 16 -9.82 1.35 -7.26
C VAL A 16 -9.16 2.71 -7.00
N PHE A 17 -7.90 2.74 -6.57
CA PHE A 17 -7.13 3.97 -6.41
C PHE A 17 -6.93 4.73 -7.72
N GLU A 18 -6.61 4.04 -8.82
CA GLU A 18 -6.51 4.68 -10.13
C GLU A 18 -7.88 5.19 -10.62
N GLN A 19 -8.97 4.48 -10.34
CA GLN A 19 -10.32 4.99 -10.61
C GLN A 19 -10.64 6.25 -9.80
N MET A 20 -10.27 6.30 -8.52
CA MET A 20 -10.41 7.48 -7.66
C MET A 20 -9.72 8.70 -8.30
N LYS A 21 -8.46 8.53 -8.74
CA LYS A 21 -7.68 9.55 -9.45
C LYS A 21 -8.33 9.99 -10.76
N ARG A 22 -8.78 9.05 -11.61
CA ARG A 22 -9.44 9.34 -12.89
C ARG A 22 -10.74 10.12 -12.72
N ARG A 23 -11.44 9.94 -11.61
CA ARG A 23 -12.66 10.67 -11.26
C ARG A 23 -12.39 12.03 -10.62
N GLY A 24 -11.12 12.44 -10.49
CA GLY A 24 -10.73 13.69 -9.84
C GLY A 24 -10.95 13.71 -8.32
N VAL A 25 -11.12 12.54 -7.70
CA VAL A 25 -11.26 12.44 -6.25
C VAL A 25 -9.85 12.40 -5.65
N GLU A 26 -9.51 13.38 -4.81
CA GLU A 26 -8.17 13.46 -4.23
C GLU A 26 -7.95 12.40 -3.15
N PRO A 27 -6.97 11.50 -3.32
CA PRO A 27 -6.62 10.53 -2.31
C PRO A 27 -5.96 11.22 -1.10
N ASN A 28 -6.22 10.69 0.09
CA ASN A 28 -5.72 11.24 1.35
C ASN A 28 -4.87 10.22 2.12
N THR A 29 -4.38 10.62 3.31
CA THR A 29 -3.54 9.77 4.16
C THR A 29 -4.18 8.43 4.51
N VAL A 30 -5.52 8.35 4.58
CA VAL A 30 -6.24 7.08 4.81
C VAL A 30 -6.16 6.18 3.58
N THR A 31 -6.39 6.73 2.38
CA THR A 31 -6.20 6.00 1.10
C THR A 31 -4.80 5.42 1.02
N PHE A 32 -3.78 6.23 1.35
CA PHE A 32 -2.39 5.79 1.35
C PHE A 32 -2.16 4.62 2.29
N ARG A 33 -2.56 4.75 3.57
CA ARG A 33 -2.38 3.69 4.58
C ARG A 33 -3.08 2.38 4.18
N ALA A 34 -4.26 2.48 3.57
CA ALA A 34 -5.00 1.31 3.09
C ALA A 34 -4.23 0.57 1.98
N LEU A 35 -3.66 1.31 1.02
CA LEU A 35 -2.85 0.74 -0.06
C LEU A 35 -1.60 0.04 0.46
N ILE A 36 -0.84 0.70 1.34
CA ILE A 36 0.36 0.11 1.93
C ILE A 36 0.02 -1.14 2.74
N SER A 37 -1.02 -1.11 3.57
CA SER A 37 -1.40 -2.29 4.37
C SER A 37 -1.88 -3.45 3.49
N ALA A 38 -2.51 -3.17 2.35
CA ALA A 38 -2.82 -4.20 1.37
C ALA A 38 -1.52 -4.80 0.80
N MET A 39 -0.60 -3.97 0.30
CA MET A 39 0.67 -4.45 -0.29
C MET A 39 1.58 -5.17 0.71
N GLU A 40 1.58 -4.77 1.98
CA GLU A 40 2.28 -5.44 3.09
C GLU A 40 1.78 -6.88 3.31
N LYS A 41 0.48 -7.11 3.12
CA LYS A 41 -0.22 -8.38 3.36
C LYS A 41 -0.49 -9.15 2.07
N ALA A 42 0.23 -8.82 1.00
CA ALA A 42 0.07 -9.46 -0.28
C ALA A 42 0.43 -10.96 -0.20
N PRO A 43 -0.34 -11.83 -0.89
CA PRO A 43 0.00 -13.24 -0.99
C PRO A 43 1.32 -13.41 -1.77
N GLY A 44 2.18 -14.31 -1.32
CA GLY A 44 3.48 -14.57 -1.96
C GLY A 44 4.62 -13.64 -1.55
N GLY A 45 4.37 -12.74 -0.58
CA GLY A 45 5.35 -11.77 -0.09
C GLY A 45 4.85 -10.34 -0.26
N SER A 46 5.39 -9.42 0.54
CA SER A 46 5.01 -8.02 0.44
C SER A 46 5.34 -7.43 -0.94
N GLN A 47 4.56 -6.46 -1.37
CA GLN A 47 4.80 -5.69 -2.60
C GLN A 47 5.41 -4.33 -2.25
N TRP A 48 6.57 -4.37 -1.57
CA TRP A 48 7.20 -3.18 -1.00
C TRP A 48 7.66 -2.19 -2.08
N GLU A 49 8.05 -2.64 -3.27
CA GLU A 49 8.41 -1.76 -4.39
C GLU A 49 7.21 -0.94 -4.85
N ARG A 50 6.04 -1.58 -4.99
CA ARG A 50 4.78 -0.90 -5.31
C ARG A 50 4.37 0.05 -4.20
N ALA A 51 4.60 -0.34 -2.95
CA ALA A 51 4.34 0.51 -1.78
C ALA A 51 5.18 1.81 -1.83
N LEU A 52 6.46 1.72 -2.23
CA LEU A 52 7.33 2.87 -2.45
C LEU A 52 6.90 3.73 -3.63
N GLU A 53 6.46 3.13 -4.75
CA GLU A 53 5.93 3.88 -5.89
C GLU A 53 4.71 4.73 -5.49
N VAL A 54 3.79 4.16 -4.71
CA VAL A 54 2.63 4.89 -4.18
C VAL A 54 3.07 6.00 -3.22
N PHE A 55 4.08 5.75 -2.38
CA PHE A 55 4.64 6.75 -1.47
C PHE A 55 5.20 7.97 -2.22
N GLU A 56 5.99 7.74 -3.27
CA GLU A 56 6.52 8.82 -4.09
C GLU A 56 5.42 9.61 -4.82
N GLN A 57 4.34 8.94 -5.25
CA GLN A 57 3.18 9.64 -5.82
C GLN A 57 2.50 10.57 -4.81
N PHE A 58 2.34 10.13 -3.55
CA PHE A 58 1.73 10.95 -2.50
C PHE A 58 2.61 12.13 -2.10
N LYS A 59 3.93 11.91 -2.00
CA LYS A 59 4.90 12.97 -1.74
C LYS A 59 4.87 14.05 -2.83
N ARG A 60 4.82 13.65 -4.12
CA ARG A 60 4.68 14.59 -5.25
C ARG A 60 3.38 15.39 -5.23
N ARG A 61 2.33 14.86 -4.60
CA ARG A 61 1.03 15.54 -4.41
C ARG A 61 0.99 16.45 -3.19
N GLY A 62 2.09 16.55 -2.44
CA GLY A 62 2.15 17.36 -1.22
C GLY A 62 1.39 16.74 -0.05
N VAL A 63 1.02 15.46 -0.11
CA VAL A 63 0.41 14.77 1.02
C VAL A 63 1.51 14.37 1.98
N GLU A 64 1.47 14.93 3.19
CA GLU A 64 2.51 14.72 4.19
C GLU A 64 2.43 13.29 4.78
N PRO A 65 3.48 12.47 4.62
CA PRO A 65 3.53 11.17 5.25
C PRO A 65 3.73 11.31 6.76
N ASN A 66 3.09 10.44 7.54
CA ASN A 66 3.25 10.42 8.99
C ASN A 66 4.04 9.18 9.46
N THR A 67 4.29 9.08 10.76
CA THR A 67 5.01 7.94 11.35
C THR A 67 4.39 6.59 10.99
N VAL A 68 3.06 6.52 10.88
CA VAL A 68 2.35 5.28 10.50
C VAL A 68 2.69 4.86 9.07
N THR A 69 2.80 5.83 8.15
CA THR A 69 3.25 5.60 6.77
C THR A 69 4.65 4.97 6.74
N PHE A 70 5.61 5.57 7.44
CA PHE A 70 6.99 5.07 7.44
C PHE A 70 7.08 3.68 8.08
N ASN A 71 6.41 3.46 9.21
CA ASN A 71 6.39 2.16 9.88
C ASN A 71 5.80 1.06 8.98
N ALA A 72 4.75 1.37 8.22
CA ALA A 72 4.14 0.42 7.30
C ALA A 72 5.04 0.07 6.12
N LEU A 73 5.78 1.05 5.57
CA LEU A 73 6.78 0.82 4.52
C LEU A 73 7.95 -0.03 5.02
N ILE A 74 8.46 0.25 6.22
CA ILE A 74 9.52 -0.55 6.85
C ILE A 74 9.07 -1.99 7.06
N SER A 75 7.86 -2.20 7.60
CA SER A 75 7.32 -3.54 7.79
C SER A 75 7.05 -4.27 6.47
N ALA A 76 6.65 -3.56 5.42
CA ALA A 76 6.56 -4.14 4.09
C ALA A 76 7.94 -4.62 3.60
N MET A 77 8.99 -3.80 3.72
CA MET A 77 10.35 -4.19 3.31
C MET A 77 10.92 -5.35 4.14
N GLU A 78 10.61 -5.43 5.43
CA GLU A 78 10.94 -6.58 6.29
C GLU A 78 10.31 -7.89 5.77
N LYS A 79 9.08 -7.81 5.24
CA LYS A 79 8.30 -8.95 4.72
C LYS A 79 8.56 -9.25 3.24
N ALA A 80 9.56 -8.61 2.65
CA ALA A 80 9.91 -8.81 1.24
C ALA A 80 10.43 -10.25 1.01
N PRO A 81 10.03 -10.92 -0.08
CA PRO A 81 10.59 -12.21 -0.43
C PRO A 81 12.10 -12.06 -0.72
N GLY A 82 12.95 -12.65 0.12
CA GLY A 82 14.40 -12.54 0.06
C GLY A 82 15.03 -11.50 1.01
N GLY A 83 14.23 -10.77 1.80
CA GLY A 83 14.71 -10.04 2.97
C GLY A 83 15.18 -11.03 4.02
N SER A 84 16.37 -10.80 4.59
CA SER A 84 17.06 -11.70 5.53
C SER A 84 16.13 -12.37 6.55
N GLN A 85 15.74 -13.60 6.24
CA GLN A 85 15.19 -14.63 7.11
C GLN A 85 15.90 -15.93 6.74
#